data_AF-A0A929SBI1-F1
#
_entry.id   AF-A0A929SBI1-F1
#
_cell.length_a   1.000
_cell.length_b   1.000
_cell.length_c   1.000
_cell.angle_alpha   90.00
_cell.angle_beta   90.00
_cell.angle_gamma   90.00
#
_symmetry.space_group_name_H-M   'P 1'
#
loop_
_entity.id
_entity.type
_entity.pdbx_description
1 polymer ?
#
loop_
_entity_poly.entity_id
_entity_poly.type
_entity_poly.pdbx_seq_one_letter_code
_entity_poly.pdbx_strand_id
1 'polypeptide(L)' 'MNITKDTRLQELLKTYPWLKNEITKISPKFKLLNTPLGKVMASKASVADMSEKSGVDIDLLIEQIAALVKEHSEE' A
#
# COMPACT_ATOMS: atom_id res chain seq x y z
N MET A 1 0.88 13.79 -2.63
CA MET A 1 2.09 12.97 -2.32
C MET A 1 2.51 12.26 -3.60
N ASN A 2 3.81 12.22 -3.93
CA ASN A 2 4.29 11.43 -5.07
C ASN A 2 4.59 9.99 -4.60
N ILE A 3 3.88 9.00 -5.13
CA ILE A 3 4.06 7.59 -4.76
C ILE A 3 5.07 6.97 -5.71
N THR A 4 6.10 6.32 -5.14
CA THR A 4 7.18 5.67 -5.88
C THR A 4 7.47 4.31 -5.28
N LYS A 5 8.26 3.49 -5.97
CA LYS A 5 8.68 2.16 -5.48
C LYS A 5 9.39 2.22 -4.11
N ASP A 6 10.10 3.31 -3.83
CA ASP A 6 10.88 3.51 -2.60
C ASP A 6 10.05 4.13 -1.47
N THR A 7 8.81 4.54 -1.75
CA THR A 7 7.91 5.10 -0.74
C THR A 7 7.66 4.07 0.36
N ARG A 8 7.86 4.47 1.62
CA ARG A 8 7.63 3.55 2.75
C ARG A 8 6.15 3.32 2.96
N LEU A 9 5.78 2.06 3.14
CA LEU A 9 4.39 1.68 3.37
C LEU A 9 3.84 2.33 4.65
N GLN A 10 4.65 2.40 5.70
CA GLN A 10 4.25 3.09 6.94
C GLN A 10 3.91 4.57 6.72
N GLU A 11 4.62 5.27 5.83
CA GLU A 11 4.33 6.67 5.52
C GLU A 11 3.02 6.81 4.74
N LEU A 12 2.80 5.94 3.76
CA LEU A 12 1.53 5.83 3.03
C LEU A 12 0.35 5.59 3.98
N LEU A 13 0.46 4.60 4.88
CA LEU A 13 -0.60 4.25 5.83
C LEU A 13 -0.78 5.28 6.96
N LYS A 14 0.24 6.08 7.28
CA LYS A 14 0.10 7.22 8.20
C LYS A 14 -0.62 8.38 7.54
N THR A 15 -0.30 8.65 6.27
CA THR A 15 -0.91 9.74 5.49
C THR A 15 -2.35 9.41 5.12
N TYR A 16 -2.61 8.15 4.76
CA TYR A 16 -3.92 7.65 4.36
C TYR A 16 -4.27 6.41 5.20
N PRO A 17 -4.75 6.56 6.46
CA PRO A 17 -5.09 5.43 7.32
C PRO A 17 -6.14 4.48 6.72
N TRP A 18 -7.06 5.03 5.92
CA TRP A 18 -8.11 4.30 5.21
C TRP A 18 -7.56 3.37 4.11
N LEU A 19 -6.39 3.70 3.52
CA LEU A 19 -5.75 2.94 2.46
C LEU A 19 -5.45 1.50 2.89
N LYS A 20 -5.23 1.28 4.20
CA LYS A 20 -4.98 -0.05 4.76
C LYS A 20 -6.09 -1.06 4.47
N ASN A 21 -7.33 -0.60 4.38
CA ASN A 21 -8.48 -1.45 4.07
C ASN A 21 -8.65 -1.56 2.55
N GLU A 22 -8.56 -0.44 1.84
CA GLU A 22 -8.72 -0.36 0.39
C GLU A 22 -7.67 -1.16 -0.38
N ILE A 23 -6.41 -1.12 0.07
CA ILE A 23 -5.31 -1.87 -0.56
C ILE A 23 -5.62 -3.37 -0.57
N THR A 24 -6.42 -3.90 0.38
CA THR A 24 -6.82 -5.32 0.36
C THR A 24 -7.70 -5.72 -0.81
N LYS A 25 -8.32 -4.75 -1.51
CA LYS A 25 -9.06 -4.95 -2.76
C LYS A 25 -8.12 -5.22 -3.95
N ILE A 26 -6.90 -4.68 -3.93
CA ILE A 26 -5.86 -4.93 -4.95
C ILE A 26 -5.37 -6.37 -4.86
N SER A 27 -5.06 -6.83 -3.65
CA SER A 27 -4.60 -8.20 -3.42
C SER A 27 -4.98 -8.69 -2.03
N PRO A 28 -5.50 -9.93 -1.90
CA PRO A 28 -5.83 -10.52 -0.61
C PRO A 28 -4.59 -10.67 0.29
N LYS A 29 -3.37 -10.72 -0.27
CA LYS A 29 -2.12 -10.78 0.51
C LYS A 29 -1.91 -9.52 1.37
N PHE A 30 -2.50 -8.39 0.99
CA PHE A 30 -2.39 -7.17 1.78
C PHE A 30 -3.22 -7.20 3.07
N LYS A 31 -4.13 -8.18 3.23
CA LYS A 31 -4.78 -8.45 4.54
C LYS A 31 -3.77 -8.72 5.64
N LEU A 32 -2.57 -9.20 5.30
CA LEU A 32 -1.48 -9.41 6.25
C LEU A 32 -1.14 -8.11 7.00
N LEU A 33 -1.25 -6.92 6.38
CA LEU A 33 -1.02 -5.63 7.01
C LEU A 33 -1.94 -5.35 8.20
N ASN A 34 -3.08 -6.04 8.28
CA ASN A 34 -4.00 -5.95 9.41
C ASN A 34 -3.57 -6.77 10.63
N THR A 35 -2.62 -7.68 10.47
CA THR A 35 -2.09 -8.50 11.56
C THR A 35 -0.97 -7.79 12.33
N PRO A 36 -0.70 -8.17 13.60
CA PRO A 36 0.44 -7.63 14.36
C PRO A 36 1.78 -7.80 13.63
N LEU A 37 2.00 -8.95 12.98
CA LEU A 37 3.19 -9.19 12.18
C LEU A 37 3.27 -8.25 10.97
N GLY A 38 2.16 -8.09 10.24
CA GLY A 38 2.12 -7.18 9.10
C GLY A 38 2.34 -5.72 9.47
N LYS A 39 1.95 -5.28 10.66
CA LYS A 39 2.29 -3.93 11.17
C LYS A 39 3.79 -3.76 11.34
N VAL A 40 4.48 -4.76 11.89
CA VAL A 40 5.95 -4.75 12.04
C VAL A 40 6.65 -4.83 10.68
N MET A 41 6.08 -5.55 9.71
CA MET A 41 6.61 -5.55 8.34
C MET A 41 6.39 -4.21 7.64
N ALA A 42 5.21 -3.61 7.78
CA ALA A 42 4.86 -2.34 7.16
C ALA A 42 5.78 -1.18 7.59
N SER A 43 6.33 -1.23 8.82
CA SER A 43 7.30 -0.22 9.29
C SER A 43 8.66 -0.32 8.63
N LYS A 44 8.96 -1.44 7.96
CA LYS A 44 10.24 -1.70 7.30
C LYS A 44 10.13 -1.84 5.78
N ALA A 45 8.93 -2.08 5.26
CA ALA A 45 8.66 -2.33 3.85
C ALA A 45 8.41 -1.06 3.03
N SER A 46 8.86 -1.09 1.79
CA SER A 46 8.57 -0.17 0.70
C SER A 46 7.44 -0.70 -0.21
N VAL A 47 6.98 0.11 -1.16
CA VAL A 47 6.04 -0.34 -2.20
C VAL A 47 6.66 -1.44 -3.07
N ALA A 48 7.98 -1.38 -3.35
CA ALA A 48 8.70 -2.46 -4.04
C ALA A 48 8.61 -3.80 -3.32
N ASP A 49 8.87 -3.83 -2.00
CA ASP A 49 8.77 -5.05 -1.20
C ASP A 49 7.35 -5.63 -1.20
N MET A 50 6.34 -4.75 -1.25
CA MET A 50 4.95 -5.15 -1.35
C MET A 50 4.62 -5.78 -2.70
N SER A 51 5.12 -5.20 -3.79
CA SER A 51 4.97 -5.74 -5.14
C SER A 51 5.56 -7.14 -5.21
N GLU A 52 6.81 -7.32 -4.77
CA GLU A 52 7.48 -8.63 -4.76
C GLU A 52 6.70 -9.67 -3.94
N LYS A 53 6.27 -9.30 -2.72
CA LYS A 53 5.56 -10.21 -1.83
C LYS A 53 4.15 -10.55 -2.32
N SER A 54 3.46 -9.56 -2.88
CA SER A 54 2.11 -9.73 -3.40
C SER A 54 2.09 -10.47 -4.74
N GLY A 55 3.15 -10.35 -5.53
CA GLY A 55 3.20 -10.76 -6.93
C GLY A 55 2.44 -9.81 -7.86
N VAL A 56 2.05 -8.63 -7.36
CA VAL A 56 1.46 -7.56 -8.17
C VAL A 56 2.61 -6.78 -8.78
N ASP A 57 2.52 -6.48 -10.07
CA ASP A 57 3.51 -5.64 -10.75
C ASP A 57 3.70 -4.28 -10.04
N ILE A 58 4.94 -3.79 -10.00
CA ILE A 58 5.27 -2.58 -9.23
C ILE A 58 4.60 -1.33 -9.81
N ASP A 59 4.55 -1.22 -11.13
CA ASP A 59 3.97 -0.07 -11.80
C ASP A 59 2.44 -0.10 -11.63
N LEU A 60 1.83 -1.28 -11.79
CA LEU A 60 0.41 -1.48 -11.52
C LEU A 60 0.04 -1.17 -10.06
N LEU A 61 0.87 -1.59 -9.11
CA LEU A 61 0.63 -1.32 -7.69
C LEU A 61 0.68 0.17 -7.38
N ILE A 62 1.67 0.89 -7.93
CA ILE A 62 1.78 2.34 -7.77
C ILE A 62 0.57 3.04 -8.38
N GLU A 63 0.17 2.65 -9.60
CA GLU A 63 -0.98 3.22 -10.30
C GLU A 63 -2.27 3.02 -9.49
N GLN A 64 -2.53 1.80 -9.00
CA GLN A 64 -3.73 1.52 -8.23
C GLN A 64 -3.77 2.24 -6.89
N ILE A 65 -2.64 2.35 -6.17
CA ILE A 65 -2.59 3.14 -4.94
C ILE A 65 -2.83 4.62 -5.24
N ALA A 66 -2.23 5.16 -6.32
CA ALA A 66 -2.44 6.54 -6.73
C ALA A 66 -3.90 6.81 -7.13
N ALA A 67 -4.53 5.88 -7.84
CA ALA A 67 -5.94 5.95 -8.21
C ALA A 67 -6.85 5.97 -6.97
N LEU A 68 -6.64 5.05 -6.01
CA LEU A 68 -7.38 5.03 -4.75
C LEU A 68 -7.25 6.36 -3.98
N VAL A 69 -6.02 6.88 -3.88
CA VAL A 69 -5.76 8.17 -3.20
C VAL A 69 -6.48 9.32 -3.91
N LYS A 70 -6.48 9.33 -5.24
CA LYS A 70 -7.18 10.34 -6.03
C LYS A 70 -8.70 10.25 -5.84
N GLU A 71 -9.27 9.06 -5.94
CA GLU A 71 -10.71 8.81 -5.76
C GLU A 71 -11.19 9.33 -4.41
N HIS A 72 -10.45 9.05 -3.34
CA HIS A 72 -10.79 9.51 -1.99
C HIS A 72 -10.47 10.99 -1.70
N SER A 73 -9.74 11.67 -2.60
CA SER A 73 -9.47 13.11 -2.50
C SER A 73 -10.53 13.95 -3.23
N GLU A 74 -11.35 13.32 -4.08
CA GLU A 74 -12.44 13.94 -4.84
C GLU A 74 -13.83 13.71 -4.19
N GLU A 75 -13.88 12.99 -3.05
CA GLU A 75 -15.03 12.84 -2.13
C GLU A 75 -15.07 13.94 -1.05
#